data_AF-A0A7W8FS07-F1
#
_entry.id   AF-A0A7W8FS07-F1
#
_cell.length_a   1.000
_cell.length_b   1.000
_cell.length_c   1.000
_cell.angle_alpha   90.00
_cell.angle_beta   90.00
_cell.angle_gamma   90.00
#
_symmetry.space_group_name_H-M   'P 1'
#
loop_
_entity.id
_entity.type
_entity.pdbx_description
1 polymer ?
#
loop_
_entity_poly.entity_id
_entity_poly.type
_entity_poly.pdbx_seq_one_letter_code
_entity_poly.pdbx_strand_id
1 'polypeptide(L)'
;MWPNPVSRHLHSEGSHTELGLFDKLRRSGSKRSDGRDAAADLTYLRNWVAAHEGVEAFVEPKTTVTEVTVCLVAADGQWTRRRTGGDSGARKLSDRLKIPVYDVQKVGYPQRMRDYDARQRILRDRELRRQLEDG
;
A
#
# COMPACT_ATOMS: atom_id res chain seq x y z
N MET A 1 1.62 57.43 -26.23
CA MET A 1 0.89 58.71 -26.05
C MET A 1 -0.15 58.80 -27.16
N TRP A 2 -1.37 58.32 -26.87
CA TRP A 2 -2.71 58.53 -27.52
C TRP A 2 -2.88 58.26 -29.04
N PRO A 3 -4.10 57.94 -29.57
CA PRO A 3 -5.40 57.67 -28.92
C PRO A 3 -6.14 56.39 -29.42
N ASN A 4 -7.18 56.00 -28.67
CA ASN A 4 -8.36 55.28 -29.16
C ASN A 4 -9.45 56.34 -29.44
N PRO A 5 -10.40 56.19 -30.39
CA PRO A 5 -11.77 55.88 -29.93
C PRO A 5 -12.71 55.11 -30.90
N VAL A 6 -13.54 54.22 -30.32
CA VAL A 6 -15.04 54.19 -30.29
C VAL A 6 -15.76 54.22 -31.66
N SER A 7 -16.75 53.40 -32.06
CA SER A 7 -17.73 52.50 -31.44
C SER A 7 -18.46 51.79 -32.60
N ARG A 8 -18.99 50.57 -32.39
CA ARG A 8 -20.41 50.27 -32.71
C ARG A 8 -20.84 48.94 -32.07
N HIS A 9 -21.84 49.07 -31.21
CA HIS A 9 -22.66 47.99 -30.63
C HIS A 9 -23.45 47.25 -31.71
N LEU A 10 -23.63 45.93 -31.52
CA LEU A 10 -24.92 45.27 -31.71
C LEU A 10 -24.97 43.99 -30.86
N HIS A 11 -26.01 43.93 -30.04
CA HIS A 11 -26.44 42.79 -29.23
C HIS A 11 -26.96 41.67 -30.13
N SER A 12 -26.70 40.41 -29.76
CA SER A 12 -27.72 39.35 -29.69
C SER A 12 -27.13 38.11 -29.01
N GLU A 13 -27.61 37.91 -27.78
CA GLU A 13 -27.99 36.66 -27.10
C GLU A 13 -27.52 35.30 -27.66
N GLY A 14 -26.95 34.48 -26.76
CA GLY A 14 -26.71 33.06 -27.05
C GLY A 14 -25.89 32.34 -25.97
N SER A 15 -26.57 31.89 -24.92
CA SER A 15 -26.27 30.66 -24.18
C SER A 15 -24.98 30.60 -23.36
N HIS A 16 -25.11 31.02 -22.11
CA HIS A 16 -24.21 30.78 -21.00
C HIS A 16 -24.34 29.30 -20.57
N THR A 17 -23.35 28.45 -20.86
CA THR A 17 -23.24 27.15 -20.17
C THR A 17 -22.60 27.38 -18.80
N GLU A 18 -23.43 27.32 -17.77
CA GLU A 18 -23.03 27.27 -16.36
C GLU A 18 -22.18 26.02 -16.09
N LEU A 19 -20.85 26.16 -16.16
CA LEU A 19 -19.95 25.23 -15.49
C LEU A 19 -19.84 25.64 -14.02
N GLY A 20 -20.75 25.14 -13.19
CA GLY A 20 -20.79 25.57 -11.78
C GLY A 20 -21.71 24.78 -10.87
N LEU A 21 -21.57 23.46 -10.79
CA LEU A 21 -22.19 22.69 -9.69
C LEU A 21 -21.39 21.46 -9.24
N PHE A 22 -20.06 21.54 -9.22
CA PHE A 22 -19.22 20.46 -8.66
C PHE A 22 -18.05 20.95 -7.79
N ASP A 23 -18.22 22.06 -7.08
CA ASP A 23 -17.29 22.47 -6.03
C ASP A 23 -18.02 22.78 -4.71
N LYS A 24 -18.63 21.74 -4.09
CA LYS A 24 -18.92 21.79 -2.65
C LYS A 24 -19.33 20.44 -2.04
N LEU A 25 -18.40 19.51 -1.85
CA LEU A 25 -18.47 18.61 -0.68
C LEU A 25 -17.13 17.95 -0.32
N ARG A 26 -16.09 18.76 -0.08
CA ARG A 26 -14.98 18.33 0.78
C ARG A 26 -15.30 18.69 2.22
N ARG A 27 -15.95 17.76 2.95
CA ARG A 27 -15.70 17.50 4.39
C ARG A 27 -16.52 16.30 4.90
N SER A 28 -15.97 15.11 4.73
CA SER A 28 -16.04 14.08 5.77
C SER A 28 -14.66 13.45 5.83
N GLY A 29 -13.97 13.69 6.95
CA GLY A 29 -12.52 13.58 7.06
C GLY A 29 -12.03 12.13 7.07
N SER A 30 -11.37 11.72 5.99
CA SER A 30 -10.27 10.77 6.09
C SER A 30 -8.99 11.60 6.11
N LYS A 31 -8.35 11.67 7.28
CA LYS A 31 -6.98 12.18 7.42
C LYS A 31 -6.15 11.47 6.36
N ARG A 32 -5.51 12.25 5.49
CA ARG A 32 -4.41 11.81 4.63
C ARG A 32 -3.32 11.24 5.55
N SER A 33 -3.41 9.96 5.90
CA SER A 33 -2.24 9.23 6.34
C SER A 33 -1.33 9.11 5.12
N ASP A 34 -0.04 9.32 5.37
CA ASP A 34 1.06 9.30 4.43
C ASP A 34 0.88 8.23 3.33
N GLY A 35 0.33 8.69 2.20
CA GLY A 35 -0.29 7.88 1.16
C GLY A 35 0.73 7.35 0.18
N ARG A 36 1.59 6.44 0.63
CA ARG A 36 2.11 5.44 -0.31
C ARG A 36 0.92 4.53 -0.67
N ASP A 37 0.65 4.44 -1.96
CA ASP A 37 -0.64 4.05 -2.52
C ASP A 37 -1.13 2.68 -2.02
N ALA A 38 -2.19 2.67 -1.19
CA ALA A 38 -2.78 1.45 -0.65
C ALA A 38 -3.27 0.49 -1.76
N ALA A 39 -3.60 1.02 -2.95
CA ALA A 39 -3.92 0.19 -4.11
C ALA A 39 -2.68 -0.48 -4.68
N ALA A 40 -1.54 0.21 -4.69
CA ALA A 40 -0.25 -0.37 -5.07
C ALA A 40 0.19 -1.46 -4.08
N ASP A 41 0.01 -1.24 -2.76
CA ASP A 41 0.29 -2.26 -1.74
C ASP A 41 -0.58 -3.50 -1.92
N LEU A 42 -1.88 -3.34 -2.19
CA LEU A 42 -2.76 -4.49 -2.46
C LEU A 42 -2.36 -5.24 -3.73
N THR A 43 -1.97 -4.51 -4.78
CA THR A 43 -1.49 -5.09 -6.04
C THR A 43 -0.22 -5.89 -5.81
N TYR A 44 0.72 -5.33 -5.06
CA TYR A 44 1.94 -6.03 -4.66
C TYR A 44 1.63 -7.32 -3.88
N LEU A 45 0.74 -7.24 -2.88
CA LEU A 45 0.35 -8.41 -2.09
C LEU A 45 -0.25 -9.51 -2.97
N ARG A 46 -1.13 -9.17 -3.93
CA ARG A 46 -1.69 -10.13 -4.88
C ARG A 46 -0.63 -10.79 -5.74
N ASN A 47 0.29 -10.01 -6.28
CA ASN A 47 1.37 -10.53 -7.11
C ASN A 47 2.29 -11.45 -6.30
N TRP A 48 2.57 -11.09 -5.04
CA TRP A 48 3.39 -11.91 -4.15
C TRP A 48 2.70 -13.22 -3.80
N VAL A 49 1.39 -13.20 -3.48
CA VAL A 49 0.59 -14.42 -3.26
C VAL A 49 0.60 -15.31 -4.51
N ALA A 50 0.46 -14.74 -5.71
CA ALA A 50 0.45 -15.50 -6.95
C ALA A 50 1.82 -16.15 -7.28
N ALA A 51 2.91 -15.56 -6.79
CA ALA A 51 4.27 -16.03 -7.06
C ALA A 51 4.80 -17.06 -6.03
N HIS A 52 4.08 -17.31 -4.93
CA HIS A 52 4.53 -18.18 -3.86
C HIS A 52 3.46 -19.19 -3.47
N GLU A 53 3.87 -20.39 -3.07
CA GLU A 53 2.96 -21.45 -2.65
C GLU A 53 2.71 -21.44 -1.14
N GLY A 54 1.53 -21.91 -0.74
CA GLY A 54 1.15 -22.09 0.66
C GLY A 54 1.23 -20.80 1.49
N VAL A 55 0.87 -19.67 0.89
CA VAL A 55 0.95 -18.37 1.56
C VAL A 55 -0.12 -18.22 2.64
N GLU A 56 0.31 -17.78 3.81
CA GLU A 56 -0.55 -17.36 4.92
C GLU A 56 -0.28 -15.90 5.25
N ALA A 57 -1.33 -15.17 5.67
CA ALA A 57 -1.22 -13.78 6.09
C ALA A 57 -1.31 -13.65 7.62
N PHE A 58 -0.44 -12.82 8.19
CA PHE A 58 -0.40 -12.49 9.61
C PHE A 58 -0.59 -10.99 9.77
N VAL A 59 -1.73 -10.59 10.31
CA VAL A 59 -2.06 -9.18 10.56
C VAL A 59 -1.35 -8.72 11.81
N GLU A 60 -0.64 -7.62 11.69
CA GLU A 60 0.05 -6.94 12.77
C GLU A 60 -0.83 -5.74 13.21
N PRO A 61 -1.14 -5.61 14.51
CA PRO A 61 -1.96 -4.53 14.99
C PRO A 61 -1.27 -3.18 14.76
N LYS A 62 -2.07 -2.11 14.68
CA LYS A 62 -1.53 -0.76 14.75
C LYS A 62 -0.82 -0.56 16.09
N THR A 63 0.31 0.12 16.05
CA THR A 63 1.00 0.62 17.25
C THR A 63 0.88 2.14 17.30
N THR A 64 1.55 2.77 18.28
CA THR A 64 1.64 4.24 18.36
C THR A 64 2.26 4.86 17.10
N VAL A 65 3.20 4.14 16.45
CA VAL A 65 4.03 4.68 15.37
C VAL A 65 3.86 3.94 14.04
N THR A 66 3.14 2.82 14.02
CA THR A 66 2.86 2.04 12.81
C THR A 66 1.36 1.81 12.63
N GLU A 67 0.89 1.95 11.39
CA GLU A 67 -0.47 1.54 11.04
C GLU A 67 -0.58 0.01 10.99
N VAL A 68 -1.80 -0.49 10.80
CA VAL A 68 -2.08 -1.92 10.61
C VAL A 68 -1.35 -2.43 9.36
N THR A 69 -0.50 -3.43 9.55
CA THR A 69 0.26 -4.08 8.47
C THR A 69 -0.06 -5.56 8.38
N VAL A 70 0.33 -6.19 7.28
CA VAL A 70 0.23 -7.62 7.07
C VAL A 70 1.60 -8.17 6.67
N CYS A 71 1.99 -9.27 7.31
CA CYS A 71 3.11 -10.10 6.91
C CYS A 71 2.57 -11.32 6.16
N LEU A 72 2.95 -11.48 4.89
CA LEU A 72 2.70 -12.72 4.15
C LEU A 72 3.88 -13.65 4.36
N VAL A 73 3.62 -14.92 4.63
CA VAL A 73 4.64 -15.95 4.81
C VAL A 73 4.30 -17.16 3.94
N ALA A 74 5.17 -17.49 3.01
CA ALA A 74 5.07 -18.63 2.11
C ALA A 74 5.41 -19.95 2.83
N ALA A 75 5.15 -21.08 2.17
CA ALA A 75 5.41 -22.41 2.72
C ALA A 75 6.90 -22.65 3.05
N ASP A 76 7.80 -22.08 2.27
CA ASP A 76 9.26 -22.19 2.46
C ASP A 76 9.84 -21.20 3.50
N GLY A 77 8.99 -20.33 4.04
CA GLY A 77 9.34 -19.30 5.01
C GLY A 77 9.75 -17.95 4.43
N GLN A 78 9.79 -17.79 3.10
CA GLN A 78 9.91 -16.46 2.50
C GLN A 78 8.77 -15.55 2.97
N TRP A 79 9.06 -14.27 3.20
CA TRP A 79 8.06 -13.36 3.72
C TRP A 79 8.19 -11.94 3.17
N THR A 80 7.07 -11.21 3.22
CA THR A 80 7.01 -9.80 2.88
C THR A 80 6.01 -9.06 3.78
N ARG A 81 6.27 -7.78 4.09
CA ARG A 81 5.39 -6.95 4.89
C ARG A 81 4.92 -5.72 4.12
N ARG A 82 3.62 -5.43 4.17
CA ARG A 82 2.99 -4.23 3.57
C ARG A 82 1.92 -3.64 4.48
N ARG A 83 1.54 -2.39 4.23
CA ARG A 83 0.39 -1.78 4.91
C ARG A 83 -0.89 -2.40 4.37
N THR A 84 -1.90 -2.45 5.22
CA THR A 84 -3.23 -2.97 4.83
C THR A 84 -4.16 -1.88 4.30
N GLY A 85 -3.78 -0.61 4.44
CA GLY A 85 -4.70 0.53 4.29
C GLY A 85 -5.59 0.75 5.53
N GLY A 86 -5.09 0.36 6.71
CA GLY A 86 -5.78 0.49 8.00
C GLY A 86 -6.72 -0.67 8.34
N ASP A 87 -7.46 -0.53 9.45
CA ASP A 87 -8.33 -1.59 10.01
C ASP A 87 -9.34 -2.16 9.00
N SER A 88 -9.91 -1.30 8.13
CA SER A 88 -10.88 -1.72 7.10
C SER A 88 -10.24 -2.58 6.00
N GLY A 89 -9.01 -2.26 5.63
CA GLY A 89 -8.26 -3.03 4.64
C GLY A 89 -7.85 -4.40 5.19
N ALA A 90 -7.42 -4.46 6.44
CA ALA A 90 -7.07 -5.72 7.12
C ALA A 90 -8.25 -6.69 7.19
N ARG A 91 -9.45 -6.21 7.54
CA ARG A 91 -10.68 -7.04 7.59
C ARG A 91 -11.06 -7.66 6.25
N LYS A 92 -10.67 -7.04 5.13
CA LYS A 92 -11.00 -7.49 3.78
C LYS A 92 -9.91 -8.36 3.16
N LEU A 93 -8.80 -8.64 3.85
CA LEU A 93 -7.67 -9.38 3.29
C LEU A 93 -8.05 -10.80 2.87
N SER A 94 -8.79 -11.53 3.72
CA SER A 94 -9.22 -12.90 3.41
C SER A 94 -10.03 -12.95 2.11
N ASP A 95 -10.95 -12.00 1.92
CA ASP A 95 -11.76 -11.91 0.71
C ASP A 95 -10.95 -11.51 -0.52
N ARG A 96 -9.96 -10.62 -0.35
CA ARG A 96 -9.18 -10.05 -1.46
C ARG A 96 -8.05 -10.96 -1.94
N LEU A 97 -7.48 -11.76 -1.05
CA LEU A 97 -6.30 -12.60 -1.32
C LEU A 97 -6.63 -14.09 -1.34
N LYS A 98 -7.77 -14.52 -0.78
CA LYS A 98 -8.23 -15.92 -0.78
C LYS A 98 -7.22 -16.89 -0.15
N ILE A 99 -6.53 -16.43 0.91
CA ILE A 99 -5.58 -17.20 1.71
C ILE A 99 -5.99 -17.17 3.19
N PRO A 100 -5.46 -18.08 4.04
CA PRO A 100 -5.64 -17.99 5.47
C PRO A 100 -5.08 -16.69 6.03
N VAL A 101 -5.82 -16.05 6.94
CA VAL A 101 -5.43 -14.80 7.60
C VAL A 101 -5.55 -14.97 9.11
N TYR A 102 -4.47 -14.67 9.82
CA TYR A 102 -4.36 -14.79 11.26
C TYR A 102 -3.99 -13.46 11.91
N ASP A 103 -4.28 -13.34 13.20
CA ASP A 103 -3.79 -12.25 14.05
C ASP A 103 -2.48 -12.68 14.70
N VAL A 104 -1.40 -11.97 14.42
CA VAL A 104 -0.07 -12.33 14.93
C VAL A 104 0.00 -12.31 16.45
N GLN A 105 -0.80 -11.49 17.13
CA GLN A 105 -0.80 -11.45 18.60
C GLN A 105 -1.41 -12.72 19.20
N LYS A 106 -2.24 -13.43 18.43
CA LYS A 106 -2.90 -14.66 18.89
C LYS A 106 -2.09 -15.90 18.59
N VAL A 107 -1.51 -15.99 17.39
CA VAL A 107 -0.83 -17.21 16.92
C VAL A 107 0.70 -17.08 16.90
N GLY A 108 1.24 -15.87 17.00
CA GLY A 108 2.66 -15.59 16.79
C GLY A 108 3.07 -15.64 15.32
N TYR A 109 4.37 -15.44 15.07
CA TYR A 109 4.93 -15.69 13.74
C TYR A 109 5.24 -17.18 13.57
N PRO A 110 5.03 -17.74 12.36
CA PRO A 110 5.25 -19.15 12.12
C PRO A 110 6.76 -19.48 12.15
N GLN A 111 7.10 -20.68 12.64
CA GLN A 111 8.50 -21.10 12.80
C GLN A 111 9.28 -21.06 11.47
N ARG A 112 8.64 -21.42 10.35
CA ARG A 112 9.25 -21.40 9.01
C ARG A 112 9.82 -20.04 8.61
N MET A 113 9.22 -18.93 9.05
CA MET A 113 9.74 -17.57 8.82
C MET A 113 11.06 -17.36 9.56
N ARG A 114 11.14 -17.81 10.82
CA ARG A 114 12.37 -17.71 11.64
C ARG A 114 13.49 -18.56 11.06
N ASP A 115 13.16 -19.76 10.61
CA ASP A 115 14.13 -20.67 9.99
C ASP A 115 14.67 -20.08 8.68
N TYR A 116 13.81 -19.42 7.89
CA TYR A 116 14.21 -18.71 6.69
C TYR A 116 15.19 -17.57 7.01
N ASP A 117 14.86 -16.70 7.97
CA ASP A 117 15.75 -15.60 8.38
C ASP A 117 17.11 -16.11 8.89
N ALA A 118 17.12 -17.21 9.65
CA ALA A 118 18.35 -17.85 10.11
C ALA A 118 19.20 -18.37 8.94
N ARG A 119 18.58 -19.04 7.97
CA ARG A 119 19.26 -19.50 6.74
C ARG A 119 19.82 -18.31 5.95
N GLN A 120 19.04 -17.26 5.74
CA GLN A 120 19.46 -16.07 4.99
C GLN A 120 20.62 -15.34 5.68
N ARG A 121 20.62 -15.26 7.01
CA ARG A 121 21.75 -14.69 7.77
C ARG A 121 23.03 -15.46 7.53
N ILE A 122 22.98 -16.80 7.66
CA ILE A 122 24.15 -17.66 7.44
C ILE A 122 24.70 -17.49 6.00
N LEU A 123 23.81 -17.45 5.00
CA LEU A 123 24.21 -17.25 3.61
C LEU A 123 24.86 -15.88 3.40
N ARG A 124 24.28 -14.82 3.95
CA ARG A 124 24.83 -13.46 3.88
C ARG A 124 26.21 -13.37 4.53
N ASP A 125 26.39 -13.97 5.71
CA ASP A 125 27.65 -13.94 6.44
C ASP A 125 28.76 -14.68 5.66
N ARG A 126 28.42 -15.81 5.03
CA ARG A 126 29.37 -16.57 4.18
C ARG A 126 29.79 -15.79 2.94
N GLU A 127 28.82 -15.15 2.29
CA GLU A 127 29.07 -14.33 1.10
C GLU A 127 29.93 -13.11 1.43
N LEU A 128 29.64 -12.44 2.55
CA LEU A 128 30.45 -11.31 3.03
C LEU A 128 31.90 -11.73 3.32
N ARG A 129 32.11 -12.91 3.94
CA ARG A 129 33.46 -13.43 4.20
C ARG A 129 34.22 -13.70 2.91
N ARG A 130 33.57 -14.33 1.91
CA ARG A 130 34.18 -14.57 0.60
C ARG A 130 34.62 -13.27 -0.08
N GLN A 131 33.74 -12.26 -0.09
CA GLN A 131 34.06 -10.95 -0.69
C GLN A 131 35.24 -10.23 0.00
N LEU A 132 35.46 -10.46 1.30
CA LEU A 132 36.60 -9.91 2.03
C LEU A 132 37.90 -10.69 1.79
N GLU A 133 37.82 -11.97 1.46
CA GLU A 133 38.98 -12.82 1.15
C GLU A 133 39.46 -12.61 -0.30
N ASP A 134 38.52 -12.31 -1.22
CA ASP A 134 38.76 -12.15 -2.65
C ASP A 134 39.09 -10.70 -3.09
N GLY A 135 39.05 -9.72 -2.17
CA GLY A 135 39.25 -8.28 -2.44
C GLY A 135 40.53 -7.73 -1.86
#